data_AF-X1MKK2-F1
#
_entry.id   AF-X1MKK2-F1
#
_cell.length_a   1.000
_cell.length_b   1.000
_cell.length_c   1.000
_cell.angle_alpha   90.00
_cell.angle_beta   90.00
_cell.angle_gamma   90.00
#
_symmetry.space_group_name_H-M   'P 1'
#
loop_
_entity.id
_entity.type
_entity.pdbx_description
1 polymer ?
#
loop_
_entity_poly.entity_id
_entity_poly.type
_entity_poly.pdbx_seq_one_letter_code
_entity_poly.pdbx_strand_id
1 'polypeptide(L)' 'MKIKLPDYHLHTTLCNHAYGEMEDYVEHAINIGLEEIGFAEHMPVMPENIELKFRVNVSKKYIFGFSALFI' A
#
# COMPACT_ATOMS: atom_id res chain seq x y z
N MET A 1 14.06 -23.87 4.74
CA MET A 1 14.12 -22.40 4.75
C MET A 1 13.14 -21.87 5.79
N LYS A 2 13.44 -20.73 6.42
CA LYS A 2 12.52 -20.11 7.39
C LYS A 2 11.65 -19.12 6.61
N ILE A 3 10.37 -19.45 6.47
CA ILE A 3 9.37 -18.58 5.84
C ILE A 3 9.15 -17.36 6.74
N LYS A 4 9.18 -16.15 6.17
CA LYS A 4 8.81 -14.93 6.88
C LYS A 4 7.32 -14.68 6.73
N LEU A 5 6.67 -14.18 7.78
CA LEU A 5 5.25 -13.83 7.71
C LEU A 5 5.08 -12.64 6.74
N PRO A 6 4.05 -12.66 5.89
CA PRO A 6 3.75 -11.55 4.98
C PRO A 6 3.30 -10.29 5.73
N ASP A 7 3.53 -9.13 5.11
CA ASP A 7 3.01 -7.84 5.59
C ASP A 7 1.89 -7.34 4.67
N TYR A 8 0.67 -7.30 5.20
CA TYR A 8 -0.53 -6.87 4.47
C TYR A 8 -1.04 -5.50 4.89
N HIS A 9 -0.26 -4.71 5.62
CA HIS A 9 -0.67 -3.38 6.09
C HIS A 9 0.30 -2.31 5.61
N LEU A 10 0.45 -2.19 4.30
CA LEU A 10 1.26 -1.15 3.68
C LEU A 10 0.39 0.01 3.17
N HIS A 11 0.87 1.24 3.35
CA HIS A 11 0.29 2.46 2.81
C HIS A 11 1.35 3.20 2.01
N THR A 12 0.95 3.79 0.90
CA THR A 12 1.81 4.59 0.00
C THR A 12 1.46 6.06 0.04
N THR A 13 2.10 6.88 -0.80
CA THR A 13 1.72 8.29 -0.98
C THR A 13 0.24 8.50 -1.36
N LEU A 14 -0.47 7.47 -1.81
CA LEU A 14 -1.90 7.53 -2.10
C LEU A 14 -2.71 7.97 -0.87
N CYS A 15 -2.36 7.53 0.34
CA CYS A 15 -3.12 7.78 1.57
C CYS A 15 -2.95 9.20 2.17
N ASN A 16 -2.13 10.06 1.56
CA ASN A 16 -1.76 11.42 2.02
C ASN A 16 -1.00 11.52 3.36
N HIS A 17 -0.70 10.41 4.04
CA HIS A 17 0.06 10.44 5.31
C HIS A 17 1.19 9.41 5.40
N ALA A 18 1.37 8.58 4.38
CA ALA A 18 2.53 7.72 4.18
C ALA A 18 3.39 8.25 3.02
N TYR A 19 4.59 7.69 2.90
CA TYR A 19 5.60 8.09 1.92
C TYR A 19 6.01 6.87 1.09
N GLY A 20 6.62 7.09 -0.08
CA GLY A 20 7.06 6.03 -0.99
C GLY A 20 5.99 5.58 -1.97
N GLU A 21 6.42 5.15 -3.14
CA GLU A 21 5.58 4.53 -4.16
C GLU A 21 5.56 3.00 -3.97
N MET A 22 4.61 2.29 -4.59
CA MET A 22 4.46 0.84 -4.39
C MET A 22 5.74 0.06 -4.73
N GLU A 23 6.47 0.51 -5.76
CA GLU A 23 7.72 -0.07 -6.23
C GLU A 23 8.81 -0.04 -5.14
N ASP A 24 8.89 1.03 -4.34
CA ASP A 24 9.86 1.15 -3.25
C ASP A 24 9.64 0.05 -2.19
N TYR A 25 8.37 -0.22 -1.87
CA TYR A 25 7.99 -1.26 -0.91
C TYR A 25 8.23 -2.67 -1.45
N VAL A 26 7.99 -2.88 -2.75
CA VAL A 26 8.31 -4.12 -3.45
C VAL A 26 9.81 -4.42 -3.41
N GLU A 27 10.64 -3.45 -3.80
CA GLU A 27 12.10 -3.59 -3.76
C GLU A 27 12.61 -3.84 -2.33
N HIS A 28 12.04 -3.13 -1.35
CA HIS A 28 12.38 -3.35 0.05
C HIS A 28 12.03 -4.77 0.51
N ALA A 29 10.81 -5.26 0.20
CA ALA A 29 10.34 -6.60 0.55
C ALA A 29 11.28 -7.70 0.00
N ILE A 30 11.71 -7.57 -1.26
CA ILE A 30 12.69 -8.46 -1.89
C ILE A 30 14.02 -8.42 -1.11
N ASN A 31 14.54 -7.23 -0.82
CA ASN A 31 15.82 -7.06 -0.12
C ASN A 31 15.82 -7.66 1.29
N ILE A 32 14.68 -7.63 1.98
CA ILE A 32 14.53 -8.24 3.31
C ILE A 32 14.05 -9.70 3.25
N GLY A 33 13.81 -10.27 2.07
CA GLY A 33 13.38 -11.66 1.89
C GLY A 33 11.96 -11.95 2.39
N LEU A 34 11.03 -11.00 2.19
CA LEU A 34 9.60 -11.29 2.25
C LEU A 34 9.14 -11.89 0.91
N GLU A 35 8.30 -12.92 0.99
CA GLU A 35 7.76 -13.62 -0.19
C GLU A 35 6.47 -12.95 -0.71
N GLU A 36 5.78 -12.21 0.16
CA GLU A 36 4.50 -11.57 -0.16
C GLU A 36 4.27 -10.31 0.70
N ILE A 37 3.68 -9.30 0.08
CA ILE A 37 3.18 -8.07 0.72
C ILE A 37 1.83 -7.65 0.14
N GLY A 38 1.07 -6.84 0.88
CA GLY A 38 -0.15 -6.22 0.40
C GLY A 38 -0.35 -4.78 0.88
N PHE A 39 -0.97 -3.98 0.01
CA PHE A 39 -1.29 -2.58 0.25
C PHE A 39 -2.74 -2.43 0.74
N ALA A 40 -2.90 -1.74 1.86
CA ALA A 40 -4.16 -1.53 2.57
C ALA A 40 -4.54 -0.04 2.59
N GLU A 41 -4.54 0.58 1.40
CA GLU A 41 -4.86 2.00 1.22
C GLU A 41 -6.21 2.41 1.82
N HIS A 42 -6.33 3.68 2.21
CA HIS A 42 -7.62 4.20 2.72
C HIS A 42 -8.68 4.26 1.63
N MET A 43 -9.93 4.09 2.03
CA MET A 43 -11.05 4.31 1.12
C MET A 43 -11.06 5.78 0.64
N PRO A 44 -11.19 6.06 -0.66
CA PRO A 44 -11.44 7.42 -1.13
C PRO A 44 -12.75 7.92 -0.52
N VAL A 45 -12.69 9.04 0.19
CA VAL A 45 -13.89 9.61 0.79
C VAL A 45 -14.61 10.49 -0.22
N MET A 46 -15.87 10.14 -0.47
CA MET A 46 -16.80 10.90 -1.31
C MET A 46 -17.08 12.29 -0.70
N PRO A 47 -17.32 13.31 -1.54
CA PRO A 47 -17.30 14.69 -1.10
C PRO A 47 -18.62 15.11 -0.42
N GLU A 48 -18.82 14.72 0.84
CA GLU A 48 -19.75 15.42 1.75
C GLU A 48 -19.12 15.51 3.16
N ASN A 49 -18.40 16.61 3.39
CA ASN A 49 -18.13 17.20 4.71
C ASN A 49 -17.47 16.34 5.80
N ILE A 50 -16.30 15.75 5.54
CA ILE A 50 -15.43 15.24 6.61
C ILE A 50 -14.00 15.79 6.38
N GLU A 51 -13.45 16.49 7.39
CA GLU A 51 -12.03 16.81 7.46
C GLU A 51 -11.25 15.50 7.64
N LEU A 52 -10.52 15.09 6.60
CA LEU A 52 -9.95 13.74 6.53
C LEU A 52 -8.44 13.78 6.35
N LYS A 53 -7.73 13.42 7.42
CA LYS A 53 -6.30 13.12 7.40
C LYS A 53 -5.96 11.81 6.66
N PHE A 54 -6.96 11.11 6.13
CA PHE A 54 -6.89 9.75 5.58
C PHE A 54 -7.45 9.66 4.15
N ARG A 55 -7.44 10.74 3.37
CA ARG A 55 -7.98 10.72 1.99
C ARG A 55 -7.03 9.95 1.09
N VAL A 56 -7.54 9.08 0.22
CA VAL A 56 -6.76 8.60 -0.94
C VAL A 56 -6.91 9.55 -2.12
N ASN A 57 -5.80 9.90 -2.77
CA ASN A 57 -5.82 10.67 -4.01
C ASN A 57 -6.20 9.79 -5.21
N VAL A 58 -7.48 9.83 -5.57
CA VAL A 58 -8.11 9.02 -6.63
C VAL A 58 -7.65 9.39 -8.05
N SER A 59 -6.87 10.46 -8.22
CA SER A 59 -6.36 10.84 -9.56
C SER A 59 -5.19 9.97 -10.02
N LYS A 60 -4.56 9.21 -9.11
CA LYS A 60 -3.54 8.20 -9.44
C LYS A 60 -4.24 6.85 -9.68
N LYS A 61 -3.92 6.21 -10.81
CA LYS A 61 -4.72 5.18 -11.52
C LYS A 61 -4.81 3.78 -10.88
N TYR A 62 -4.66 3.62 -9.56
CA TYR A 62 -4.57 2.30 -8.93
C TYR A 62 -5.40 2.24 -7.65
N ILE A 63 -6.61 1.70 -7.73
CA ILE A 63 -7.42 1.36 -6.56
C ILE A 63 -8.12 0.03 -6.82
N PHE A 64 -7.60 -1.03 -6.21
CA PHE A 64 -8.27 -2.12 -5.49
C PHE A 64 -7.22 -3.22 -5.23
N GLY A 65 -7.19 -3.75 -4.00
CA GLY A 65 -6.15 -4.59 -3.40
C GLY A 65 -5.33 -5.43 -4.39
N PHE A 66 -4.04 -5.10 -4.48
CA PHE A 66 -3.04 -5.81 -5.27
C PHE A 66 -2.21 -6.69 -4.32
N SER A 67 -2.26 -8.00 -4.49
CA SER A 67 -1.29 -8.92 -3.89
C SER A 67 -0.12 -9.09 -4.86
N ALA A 68 1.09 -8.81 -4.40
CA ALA A 68 2.31 -9.06 -5.16
C ALA A 68 2.96 -10.34 -4.63
N LEU A 69 3.00 -11.38 -5.47
CA LEU A 69 3.70 -12.63 -5.17
C LEU A 69 5.06 -12.63 -5.89
N PHE A 70 6.14 -12.76 -5.12
CA PHE A 70 7.51 -12.84 -5.65
C PHE A 70 7.91 -14.31 -5.77
N ILE A 71 7.72 -14.88 -6.95
CA ILE A 71 8.14 -16.25 -7.31
C ILE A 71 9.50 -16.28 -7.99
#